data_AF-A0AAW1SCY4-F1
#
_entry.id   AF-A0AAW1SCY4-F1
#
_cell.length_a   1.000
_cell.length_b   1.000
_cell.length_c   1.000
_cell.angle_alpha   90.00
_cell.angle_beta   90.00
_cell.angle_gamma   90.00
#
_symmetry.space_group_name_H-M   'P 1'
#
loop_
_entity.id
_entity.type
_entity.pdbx_description
1 polymer ?
#
loop_
_entity_poly.entity_id
_entity_poly.type
_entity_poly.pdbx_seq_one_letter_code
_entity_poly.pdbx_strand_id
1 'polypeptide(L)'
;MPPFELFSVNGGLYLDKGGTQQFHLKGINWMGAGVQLLPVVRYASHWNVFAAVLKNEPHGKATWGTDDPATDWRLAAERIGAAVQAMAPRLLVFVEGVQGTCDNVPRQQLACWGGALDSAGAAPVRLPVPNKVVYSPLLYGPDVQKQGYFNESPTFDNLPGEVWQHQWAYLGANKGPAVVLGEWGGHAVPGTPDNAWHERLAQFLIDRGMTDNFYWCLNPTSTDTGGVLDNDWTTPIRHKLDRLARMNSSPSRLVVDGNGNLQRVDIGGSGASTRIVSAPRTRIQPFVQGVEIPALTGFDRFL
;
A
#
# COMPACT_ATOMS: atom_id res chain seq x y z
N MET A 1 -25.12 3.18 3.23
CA MET A 1 -23.90 2.40 3.52
C MET A 1 -22.84 3.37 4.03
N PRO A 2 -22.05 3.07 5.08
CA PRO A 2 -20.71 3.65 5.12
C PRO A 2 -19.87 2.99 4.00
N PRO A 3 -19.00 3.74 3.32
CA PRO A 3 -18.15 3.22 2.25
C PRO A 3 -17.16 2.18 2.80
N PHE A 4 -16.61 1.36 1.90
CA PHE A 4 -15.44 0.55 2.22
C PHE A 4 -14.29 1.49 2.56
N GLU A 5 -13.84 1.47 3.81
CA GLU A 5 -12.75 2.32 4.26
C GLU A 5 -11.44 1.52 4.21
N LEU A 6 -10.60 1.85 3.24
CA LEU A 6 -9.20 1.46 3.23
C LEU A 6 -8.42 2.67 3.77
N PHE A 7 -7.75 2.53 4.90
CA PHE A 7 -7.01 3.64 5.50
C PHE A 7 -5.51 3.36 5.49
N SER A 8 -4.76 4.33 5.01
CA SER A 8 -3.33 4.47 5.31
C SER A 8 -3.18 5.38 6.51
N VAL A 9 -2.23 5.06 7.37
CA VAL A 9 -1.94 5.85 8.58
C VAL A 9 -1.16 7.13 8.23
N ASN A 10 -0.72 7.31 6.96
CA ASN A 10 -0.04 8.53 6.47
C ASN A 10 -0.24 8.87 4.96
N GLY A 11 -1.16 8.23 4.24
CA GLY A 11 -1.38 8.44 2.78
C GLY A 11 -2.77 7.98 2.35
N GLY A 12 -3.82 8.69 2.77
CA GLY A 12 -5.19 8.19 2.77
C GLY A 12 -5.83 8.05 1.39
N LEU A 13 -6.43 6.88 1.12
CA LEU A 13 -7.59 6.76 0.24
C LEU A 13 -8.82 7.25 1.03
N TYR A 14 -9.51 8.28 0.53
CA TYR A 14 -10.68 8.86 1.18
C TYR A 14 -11.94 8.66 0.31
N LEU A 15 -13.00 8.14 0.92
CA LEU A 15 -14.36 8.26 0.44
C LEU A 15 -15.23 8.62 1.64
N ASP A 16 -15.73 9.85 1.71
CA ASP A 16 -16.95 10.16 2.46
C ASP A 16 -17.82 11.11 1.63
N LYS A 17 -19.12 10.82 1.61
CA LYS A 17 -20.12 11.47 0.79
C LYS A 17 -20.75 12.60 1.61
N GLY A 18 -20.30 13.82 1.35
CA GLY A 18 -21.03 15.04 1.74
C GLY A 18 -20.28 15.91 2.73
N GLY A 19 -19.68 16.98 2.20
CA GLY A 19 -19.08 18.05 2.99
C GLY A 19 -17.56 18.02 2.93
N THR A 20 -17.01 18.87 2.07
CA THR A 20 -15.60 19.25 2.06
C THR A 20 -15.19 19.76 3.44
N GLN A 21 -14.66 18.88 4.29
CA GLN A 21 -13.72 19.25 5.33
C GLN A 21 -12.43 18.51 5.04
N GLN A 22 -11.55 19.17 4.27
CA GLN A 22 -10.12 18.93 4.42
C GLN A 22 -9.77 19.28 5.86
N PHE A 23 -9.65 18.28 6.73
CA PHE A 23 -8.91 18.44 7.97
C PHE A 23 -7.42 18.47 7.62
N HIS A 24 -6.97 19.59 7.04
CA HIS A 24 -5.61 20.05 7.22
C HIS A 24 -5.48 20.47 8.69
N LEU A 25 -5.37 19.50 9.60
CA LEU A 25 -5.06 19.74 10.99
C LEU A 25 -3.56 20.01 11.11
N LYS A 26 -3.13 21.17 10.59
CA LYS A 26 -1.84 21.77 10.94
C LYS A 26 -1.85 21.96 12.46
N GLY A 27 -1.02 21.18 13.17
CA GLY A 27 -0.74 21.42 14.59
C GLY A 27 -0.97 20.24 15.55
N ILE A 28 -1.48 19.09 15.10
CA ILE A 28 -1.46 17.88 15.94
C ILE A 28 -0.13 17.17 15.71
N ASN A 29 0.70 17.11 16.75
CA ASN A 29 1.92 16.31 16.75
C ASN A 29 1.54 14.82 16.85
N TRP A 30 1.28 14.19 15.69
CA TRP A 30 0.97 12.76 15.56
C TRP A 30 2.16 11.84 15.88
N MET A 31 3.30 12.37 16.32
CA MET A 31 4.54 11.60 16.47
C MET A 31 4.70 10.88 17.81
N GLY A 32 3.64 10.84 18.62
CA GLY A 32 3.53 9.88 19.72
C GLY A 32 2.93 8.57 19.21
N ALA A 33 3.63 7.45 19.40
CA ALA A 33 3.20 6.09 19.08
C ALA A 33 1.72 5.78 19.39
N GLY A 34 1.23 6.28 20.53
CA GLY A 34 -0.13 6.05 20.99
C GLY A 34 -1.22 6.71 20.13
N VAL A 35 -0.92 7.81 19.42
CA VAL A 35 -1.89 8.51 18.56
C VAL A 35 -1.96 7.83 17.18
N GLN A 36 -0.85 7.29 16.67
CA GLN A 36 -0.81 6.60 15.37
C GLN A 36 -1.56 5.26 15.36
N LEU A 37 -1.72 4.61 16.52
CA LEU A 37 -2.40 3.31 16.63
C LEU A 37 -3.90 3.42 16.96
N LEU A 38 -4.44 4.62 17.20
CA LEU A 38 -5.87 4.84 17.45
C LEU A 38 -6.78 4.28 16.32
N PRO A 39 -6.44 4.45 15.02
CA PRO A 39 -7.21 3.84 13.94
C PRO A 39 -7.23 2.31 14.04
N VAL A 40 -6.12 1.67 14.41
CA VAL A 40 -6.03 0.21 14.55
C VAL A 40 -7.05 -0.28 15.59
N VAL A 41 -7.10 0.36 16.76
CA VAL A 41 -8.07 0.02 17.82
C VAL A 41 -9.51 0.25 17.34
N ARG A 42 -9.77 1.39 16.70
CA ARG A 42 -11.12 1.76 16.22
C ARG A 42 -11.64 0.76 15.19
N TYR A 43 -10.77 0.28 14.30
CA TYR A 43 -11.16 -0.52 13.14
C TYR A 43 -10.88 -2.02 13.27
N ALA A 44 -10.24 -2.49 14.35
CA ALA A 44 -9.87 -3.90 14.54
C ALA A 44 -11.03 -4.89 14.34
N SER A 45 -12.24 -4.51 14.75
CA SER A 45 -13.46 -5.34 14.64
C SER A 45 -14.19 -5.24 13.31
N HIS A 46 -13.78 -4.35 12.40
CA HIS A 46 -14.39 -4.22 11.07
C HIS A 46 -13.90 -5.36 10.18
N TRP A 47 -14.80 -6.27 9.82
CA TRP A 47 -14.47 -7.52 9.13
C TRP A 47 -13.70 -7.30 7.81
N ASN A 48 -13.98 -6.20 7.11
CA ASN A 48 -13.39 -5.80 5.84
C ASN A 48 -12.10 -4.99 5.97
N VAL A 49 -11.74 -4.55 7.17
CA VAL A 49 -10.41 -4.00 7.44
C VAL A 49 -9.50 -5.18 7.68
N PHE A 50 -8.55 -5.42 6.78
CA PHE A 50 -7.75 -6.65 6.76
C PHE A 50 -6.25 -6.41 6.98
N ALA A 51 -5.80 -5.16 6.92
CA ALA A 51 -4.40 -4.79 7.05
C ALA A 51 -4.21 -3.44 7.74
N ALA A 52 -3.01 -3.23 8.28
CA ALA A 52 -2.50 -1.92 8.67
C ALA A 52 -1.23 -1.63 7.87
N VAL A 53 -1.23 -0.52 7.12
CA VAL A 53 -0.04 0.04 6.46
C VAL A 53 0.70 0.88 7.48
N LEU A 54 1.92 0.49 7.86
CA LEU A 54 2.57 1.04 9.06
C LEU A 54 2.97 2.52 8.92
N LYS A 55 3.51 2.88 7.76
CA LYS A 55 3.91 4.25 7.42
C LYS A 55 3.95 4.39 5.91
N ASN A 56 3.31 5.44 5.41
CA ASN A 56 3.43 5.86 4.02
C ASN A 56 4.84 6.35 3.74
N GLU A 57 5.41 5.84 2.65
CA GLU A 57 6.63 6.32 2.02
C GLU A 57 7.75 6.60 3.03
N PRO A 58 8.34 5.62 3.73
CA PRO A 58 9.61 5.85 4.42
C PRO A 58 10.65 6.39 3.42
N HIS A 59 11.25 7.55 3.71
CA HIS A 59 12.22 8.21 2.84
C HIS A 59 13.21 9.07 3.64
N GLY A 60 14.07 9.82 2.94
CA GLY A 60 15.02 10.74 3.58
C GLY A 60 16.11 10.00 4.34
N LYS A 61 16.07 10.04 5.68
CA LYS A 61 17.04 9.34 6.54
C LYS A 61 16.68 7.88 6.81
N ALA A 62 15.54 7.40 6.31
CA ALA A 62 15.16 6.00 6.44
C ALA A 62 16.19 5.10 5.73
N THR A 63 16.68 4.09 6.44
CA THR A 63 17.57 3.05 5.94
C THR A 63 16.94 1.67 6.15
N TRP A 64 17.53 0.62 5.60
CA TRP A 64 17.08 -0.75 5.80
C TRP A 64 18.28 -1.67 6.04
N GLY A 65 18.24 -2.47 7.11
CA GLY A 65 19.27 -3.49 7.37
C GLY A 65 20.61 -2.91 7.84
N THR A 66 20.61 -1.68 8.35
CA THR A 66 21.78 -1.03 8.94
C THR A 66 21.93 -1.34 10.43
N ASP A 67 20.90 -1.91 11.05
CA ASP A 67 20.78 -2.19 12.49
C ASP A 67 20.91 -0.94 13.39
N ASP A 68 20.82 0.27 12.82
CA ASP A 68 20.65 1.51 13.59
C ASP A 68 19.18 1.71 13.94
N PRO A 69 18.75 1.54 15.21
CA PRO A 69 17.34 1.65 15.58
C PRO A 69 16.73 3.04 15.34
N ALA A 70 17.55 4.07 15.12
CA ALA A 70 17.11 5.44 14.84
C ALA A 70 16.73 5.68 13.37
N THR A 71 17.24 4.86 12.44
CA THR A 71 17.06 5.06 10.99
C THR A 71 16.67 3.80 10.25
N ASP A 72 16.88 2.61 10.81
CA ASP A 72 16.50 1.33 10.19
C ASP A 72 14.98 1.13 10.28
N TRP A 73 14.32 1.31 9.13
CA TRP A 73 12.88 1.16 8.99
C TRP A 73 12.43 -0.27 9.28
N ARG A 74 13.24 -1.30 8.99
CA ARG A 74 12.92 -2.69 9.33
C ARG A 74 12.66 -2.83 10.83
N LEU A 75 13.58 -2.31 11.65
CA LEU A 75 13.48 -2.37 13.11
C LEU A 75 12.28 -1.57 13.63
N ALA A 76 11.97 -0.43 13.02
CA ALA A 76 10.77 0.33 13.36
C ALA A 76 9.48 -0.44 12.99
N ALA A 77 9.43 -1.05 11.80
CA ALA A 77 8.32 -1.86 11.34
C ALA A 77 8.07 -3.08 12.24
N GLU A 78 9.13 -3.73 12.76
CA GLU A 78 9.00 -4.82 13.74
C GLU A 78 8.33 -4.36 15.03
N ARG A 79 8.77 -3.21 15.58
CA ARG A 79 8.20 -2.65 16.82
C ARG A 79 6.73 -2.23 16.64
N ILE A 80 6.41 -1.52 15.55
CA ILE A 80 5.05 -1.07 15.27
C ILE A 80 4.15 -2.27 14.94
N GLY A 81 4.62 -3.19 14.11
CA GLY A 81 3.88 -4.39 13.73
C GLY A 81 3.55 -5.30 14.92
N ALA A 82 4.46 -5.44 15.88
CA ALA A 82 4.19 -6.15 17.13
C ALA A 82 3.06 -5.50 17.93
N ALA A 83 3.03 -4.16 18.01
CA ALA A 83 1.93 -3.43 18.66
C ALA A 83 0.60 -3.62 17.91
N VAL A 84 0.61 -3.59 16.57
CA VAL A 84 -0.58 -3.91 15.75
C VAL A 84 -1.08 -5.33 16.04
N GLN A 85 -0.19 -6.32 16.12
CA GLN A 85 -0.57 -7.70 16.43
C GLN A 85 -1.19 -7.85 17.82
N ALA A 86 -0.67 -7.14 18.83
CA ALA A 86 -1.22 -7.16 20.16
C ALA A 86 -2.65 -6.58 20.23
N MET A 87 -2.93 -5.53 19.43
CA MET A 87 -4.22 -4.84 19.43
C MET A 87 -5.26 -5.46 18.48
N ALA A 88 -4.79 -5.95 17.33
CA ALA A 88 -5.63 -6.41 16.23
C ALA A 88 -5.00 -7.62 15.53
N PRO A 89 -4.92 -8.79 16.21
CA PRO A 89 -4.17 -9.98 15.73
C PRO A 89 -4.69 -10.55 14.41
N ARG A 90 -5.90 -10.17 13.98
CA ARG A 90 -6.47 -10.55 12.67
C ARG A 90 -5.76 -9.84 11.52
N LEU A 91 -5.37 -8.58 11.68
CA LEU A 91 -4.83 -7.76 10.60
C LEU A 91 -3.50 -8.30 10.08
N LEU A 92 -3.27 -8.10 8.78
CA LEU A 92 -1.96 -8.15 8.15
C LEU A 92 -1.21 -6.85 8.43
N VAL A 93 0.12 -6.90 8.34
CA VAL A 93 1.00 -5.75 8.52
C VAL A 93 1.69 -5.47 7.19
N PHE A 94 1.29 -4.37 6.56
CA PHE A 94 1.85 -3.92 5.29
C PHE A 94 3.07 -3.04 5.58
N VAL A 95 4.20 -3.43 4.99
CA VAL A 95 5.49 -2.76 5.17
C VAL A 95 5.96 -2.29 3.80
N GLU A 96 5.92 -0.98 3.61
CA GLU A 96 6.51 -0.32 2.45
C GLU A 96 8.04 -0.32 2.54
N GLY A 97 8.70 -0.06 1.42
CA GLY A 97 10.15 0.09 1.33
C GLY A 97 10.66 1.41 1.91
N VAL A 98 11.93 1.71 1.63
CA VAL A 98 12.52 3.03 1.87
C VAL A 98 12.73 3.78 0.55
N GLN A 99 13.17 5.04 0.62
CA GLN A 99 13.81 5.68 -0.54
C GLN A 99 15.15 4.99 -0.79
N GLY A 100 15.49 4.75 -2.05
CA GLY A 100 16.63 3.91 -2.46
C GLY A 100 17.87 4.01 -1.57
N THR A 101 18.21 2.90 -0.91
CA THR A 101 19.54 2.60 -0.37
C THR A 101 19.85 1.14 -0.61
N CYS A 102 20.91 0.82 -1.37
CA CYS A 102 22.00 -0.04 -0.92
C CYS A 102 23.05 -0.22 -2.04
N ASP A 103 24.21 -0.69 -1.61
CA ASP A 103 25.47 -0.72 -2.34
C ASP A 103 25.43 -1.38 -3.72
N ASN A 104 26.38 -0.96 -4.57
CA ASN A 104 26.72 -1.48 -5.90
C ASN A 104 25.76 -1.19 -7.07
N VAL A 105 24.64 -0.49 -6.88
CA VAL A 105 23.93 0.16 -8.00
C VAL A 105 24.35 1.63 -8.05
N PRO A 106 24.84 2.17 -9.20
CA PRO A 106 25.12 3.58 -9.30
C PRO A 106 23.93 4.41 -8.82
N ARG A 107 24.20 5.41 -7.96
CA ARG A 107 23.25 6.34 -7.31
C ARG A 107 22.22 7.03 -8.22
N GLN A 108 22.28 6.76 -9.52
CA GLN A 108 21.46 7.28 -10.60
C GLN A 108 20.19 6.42 -10.86
N GLN A 109 20.00 5.33 -10.11
CA GLN A 109 18.83 4.44 -10.23
C GLN A 109 18.02 4.35 -8.92
N LEU A 110 17.56 5.49 -8.42
CA LEU A 110 16.82 5.57 -7.15
C LEU A 110 15.40 4.97 -7.30
N ALA A 111 14.94 4.24 -6.29
CA ALA A 111 13.53 3.88 -6.17
C ALA A 111 12.70 5.11 -5.74
N CYS A 112 11.40 5.09 -6.04
CA CYS A 112 10.43 6.01 -5.44
C CYS A 112 10.46 5.91 -3.91
N TRP A 113 9.94 6.92 -3.22
CA TRP A 113 9.74 6.82 -1.77
C TRP A 113 8.87 5.60 -1.46
N GLY A 114 9.20 4.85 -0.40
CA GLY A 114 8.49 3.59 -0.12
C GLY A 114 8.74 2.44 -1.11
N GLY A 115 9.59 2.62 -2.12
CA GLY A 115 9.75 1.66 -3.22
C GLY A 115 10.87 0.64 -3.05
N ALA A 116 11.92 0.94 -2.28
CA ALA A 116 13.10 0.07 -2.17
C ALA A 116 12.94 -1.02 -1.11
N LEU A 117 12.98 -2.28 -1.54
CA LEU A 117 12.92 -3.49 -0.71
C LEU A 117 14.01 -4.51 -1.09
N ASP A 118 15.05 -4.04 -1.78
CA ASP A 118 16.24 -4.79 -2.20
C ASP A 118 16.96 -5.47 -1.03
N SER A 119 16.95 -4.85 0.15
CA SER A 119 17.54 -5.41 1.37
C SER A 119 16.60 -6.30 2.20
N ALA A 120 15.30 -6.35 1.88
CA ALA A 120 14.29 -7.03 2.72
C ALA A 120 14.42 -8.56 2.73
N GLY A 121 15.00 -9.17 1.69
CA GLY A 121 15.25 -10.61 1.65
C GLY A 121 16.37 -11.04 2.61
N ALA A 122 17.44 -10.23 2.71
CA ALA A 122 18.56 -10.49 3.60
C ALA A 122 18.26 -10.05 5.05
N ALA A 123 17.55 -8.94 5.22
CA ALA A 123 17.13 -8.39 6.49
C ALA A 123 15.59 -8.28 6.54
N PRO A 124 14.86 -9.41 6.71
CA PRO A 124 13.40 -9.40 6.70
C PRO A 124 12.83 -8.80 7.99
N VAL A 125 11.65 -8.19 7.89
CA VAL A 125 10.84 -7.82 9.06
C VAL A 125 10.33 -9.09 9.74
N ARG A 126 10.59 -9.22 11.05
CA ARG A 126 10.15 -10.35 11.87
C ARG A 126 9.15 -9.90 12.93
N LEU A 127 7.93 -10.41 12.85
CA LEU A 127 6.88 -10.15 13.84
C LEU A 127 6.73 -11.33 14.82
N PRO A 128 6.25 -11.08 16.06
CA PRO A 128 5.99 -12.15 17.04
C PRO A 128 5.08 -13.27 16.53
N VAL A 129 4.00 -12.92 15.82
CA VAL A 129 3.17 -13.87 15.09
C VAL A 129 3.65 -13.94 13.64
N PRO A 130 4.15 -15.11 13.17
CA PRO A 130 4.67 -15.26 11.81
C PRO A 130 3.56 -15.18 10.77
N ASN A 131 3.95 -15.06 9.49
CA ASN A 131 3.04 -15.05 8.32
C ASN A 131 1.98 -13.94 8.35
N LYS A 132 2.36 -12.77 8.88
CA LYS A 132 1.51 -11.56 8.94
C LYS A 132 2.06 -10.37 8.16
N VAL A 133 3.31 -10.43 7.72
CA VAL A 133 3.94 -9.36 6.94
C VAL A 133 3.55 -9.49 5.46
N VAL A 134 3.18 -8.36 4.88
CA VAL A 134 3.04 -8.17 3.43
C VAL A 134 3.97 -7.03 3.04
N TYR A 135 4.87 -7.27 2.09
CA TYR A 135 5.72 -6.22 1.56
C TYR A 135 4.96 -5.40 0.51
N SER A 136 5.05 -4.07 0.60
CA SER A 136 4.17 -3.16 -0.12
C SER A 136 4.94 -2.05 -0.85
N PRO A 137 5.69 -2.36 -1.91
CA PRO A 137 6.45 -1.33 -2.63
C PRO A 137 5.53 -0.30 -3.31
N LEU A 138 6.02 0.93 -3.44
CA LEU A 138 5.39 2.01 -4.20
C LEU A 138 6.19 2.30 -5.47
N LEU A 139 5.50 2.43 -6.60
CA LEU A 139 6.10 2.57 -7.93
C LEU A 139 5.40 3.67 -8.72
N TYR A 140 6.16 4.57 -9.33
CA TYR A 140 5.61 5.57 -10.22
C TYR A 140 6.36 5.68 -11.55
N GLY A 141 5.62 6.12 -12.57
CA GLY A 141 6.12 6.37 -13.91
C GLY A 141 6.72 7.77 -14.11
N PRO A 142 7.09 8.10 -15.36
CA PRO A 142 7.71 9.36 -15.73
C PRO A 142 6.93 10.63 -15.37
N ASP A 143 5.60 10.56 -15.18
CA ASP A 143 4.78 11.72 -14.81
C ASP A 143 5.06 12.22 -13.38
N VAL A 144 5.49 11.33 -12.47
CA VAL A 144 5.72 11.65 -11.06
C VAL A 144 7.19 11.92 -10.78
N GLN A 145 8.09 11.06 -11.27
CA GLN A 145 9.53 11.23 -11.09
C GLN A 145 10.29 10.94 -12.37
N LYS A 146 11.32 11.74 -12.66
CA LYS A 146 12.17 11.56 -13.84
C LYS A 146 13.41 10.73 -13.48
N GLN A 147 13.19 9.45 -13.27
CA GLN A 147 14.26 8.52 -12.92
C GLN A 147 15.24 8.31 -14.09
N GLY A 148 16.54 8.17 -13.80
CA GLY A 148 17.58 8.06 -14.83
C GLY A 148 17.38 6.86 -15.76
N TYR A 149 16.95 5.73 -15.20
CA TYR A 149 16.70 4.48 -15.92
C TYR A 149 15.54 4.56 -16.92
N PHE A 150 14.69 5.59 -16.88
CA PHE A 150 13.66 5.79 -17.90
C PHE A 150 14.22 6.17 -19.26
N ASN A 151 15.45 6.69 -19.31
CA ASN A 151 16.11 7.08 -20.56
C ASN A 151 16.94 5.96 -21.19
N GLU A 152 17.11 4.84 -20.49
CA GLU A 152 17.90 3.70 -20.99
C GLU A 152 17.15 2.89 -22.06
N SER A 153 15.81 2.93 -22.05
CA SER A 153 14.97 2.27 -23.05
C SER A 153 13.66 3.04 -23.27
N PRO A 154 13.33 3.47 -24.50
CA PRO A 154 12.08 4.16 -24.80
C PRO A 154 10.84 3.26 -24.65
N THR A 155 11.05 1.94 -24.62
CA THR A 155 10.04 0.90 -24.40
C THR A 155 10.05 0.37 -22.97
N PHE A 156 10.94 0.87 -22.10
CA PHE A 156 11.08 0.44 -20.70
C PHE A 156 11.46 -1.04 -20.54
N ASP A 157 12.22 -1.61 -21.49
CA ASP A 157 12.65 -3.03 -21.50
C ASP A 157 13.60 -3.41 -20.37
N ASN A 158 14.34 -2.43 -19.84
CA ASN A 158 15.20 -2.59 -18.69
C ASN A 158 14.41 -2.77 -17.37
N LEU A 159 13.20 -2.20 -17.25
CA LEU A 159 12.52 -2.13 -15.95
C LEU A 159 12.19 -3.50 -15.33
N PRO A 160 11.57 -4.47 -16.03
CA PRO A 160 11.22 -5.75 -15.44
C PRO A 160 12.40 -6.52 -14.83
N GLY A 161 13.49 -6.62 -15.57
CA GLY A 161 14.64 -7.47 -15.21
C GLY A 161 15.68 -6.76 -14.36
N GLU A 162 15.94 -5.48 -14.62
CA GLU A 162 17.07 -4.77 -14.02
C GLU A 162 16.64 -3.90 -12.83
N VAL A 163 15.41 -3.39 -12.84
CA VAL A 163 14.92 -2.48 -11.80
C VAL A 163 13.94 -3.19 -10.87
N TRP A 164 12.78 -3.61 -11.36
CA TRP A 164 11.70 -4.14 -10.52
C TRP A 164 12.05 -5.48 -9.89
N GLN A 165 12.68 -6.38 -10.65
CA GLN A 165 13.13 -7.66 -10.12
C GLN A 165 14.13 -7.50 -8.98
N HIS A 166 15.08 -6.56 -9.08
CA HIS A 166 16.07 -6.30 -8.04
C HIS A 166 15.48 -5.56 -6.83
N GLN A 167 14.66 -4.54 -7.07
CA GLN A 167 14.18 -3.66 -6.00
C GLN A 167 13.12 -4.31 -5.11
N TRP A 168 12.28 -5.21 -5.62
CA TRP A 168 11.18 -5.76 -4.82
C TRP A 168 10.61 -7.09 -5.34
N ALA A 169 10.53 -7.31 -6.65
CA ALA A 169 9.74 -8.43 -7.19
C ALA A 169 10.38 -9.81 -6.94
N TYR A 170 11.67 -9.86 -6.59
CA TYR A 170 12.31 -11.11 -6.13
C TYR A 170 11.70 -11.65 -4.84
N LEU A 171 11.14 -10.80 -3.98
CA LEU A 171 10.54 -11.21 -2.71
C LEU A 171 9.36 -12.17 -2.92
N GLY A 172 8.55 -11.95 -3.96
CA GLY A 172 7.41 -12.82 -4.29
C GLY A 172 7.80 -14.11 -5.02
N ALA A 173 9.05 -14.25 -5.47
CA ALA A 173 9.48 -15.42 -6.23
C ALA A 173 9.52 -16.69 -5.36
N ASN A 174 9.34 -17.87 -5.97
CA ASN A 174 9.50 -19.18 -5.32
C ASN A 174 8.67 -19.38 -4.04
N LYS A 175 7.43 -18.87 -3.99
CA LYS A 175 6.58 -18.88 -2.78
C LYS A 175 7.19 -18.11 -1.60
N GLY A 176 7.91 -17.03 -1.88
CA GLY A 176 8.39 -16.08 -0.89
C GLY A 176 7.25 -15.31 -0.21
N PRO A 177 7.57 -14.29 0.61
CA PRO A 177 6.57 -13.46 1.29
C PRO A 177 5.56 -12.84 0.31
N ALA A 178 4.37 -12.55 0.81
CA ALA A 178 3.36 -11.83 0.04
C ALA A 178 3.86 -10.42 -0.31
N VAL A 179 3.64 -10.03 -1.56
CA VAL A 179 3.95 -8.70 -2.09
C VAL A 179 2.68 -8.14 -2.74
N VAL A 180 2.30 -6.93 -2.35
CA VAL A 180 1.13 -6.22 -2.89
C VAL A 180 1.59 -4.82 -3.27
N LEU A 181 1.38 -4.37 -4.50
CA LEU A 181 1.76 -3.00 -4.86
C LEU A 181 0.92 -1.99 -4.07
N GLY A 182 1.58 -1.16 -3.26
CA GLY A 182 0.95 -0.23 -2.33
C GLY A 182 0.39 1.00 -3.04
N GLU A 183 1.15 1.54 -3.98
CA GLU A 183 0.70 2.60 -4.88
C GLU A 183 1.38 2.46 -6.24
N TRP A 184 0.61 2.75 -7.29
CA TRP A 184 1.12 3.01 -8.62
C TRP A 184 0.10 3.81 -9.43
N GLY A 185 0.58 4.73 -10.26
CA GLY A 185 -0.29 5.66 -10.99
C GLY A 185 0.44 6.63 -11.90
N GLY A 186 -0.34 7.44 -12.61
CA GLY A 186 0.11 8.42 -13.59
C GLY A 186 -1.04 8.88 -14.48
N HIS A 187 -0.86 9.97 -15.25
CA HIS A 187 -1.91 10.43 -16.15
C HIS A 187 -2.19 9.38 -17.23
N ALA A 188 -1.18 8.60 -17.61
CA ALA A 188 -1.25 7.43 -18.47
C ALA A 188 -2.04 7.67 -19.77
N VAL A 189 -1.96 8.89 -20.31
CA VAL A 189 -2.66 9.29 -21.54
C VAL A 189 -2.19 8.41 -22.71
N PRO A 190 -3.08 7.76 -23.47
CA PRO A 190 -2.69 6.90 -24.58
C PRO A 190 -1.69 7.57 -25.54
N GLY A 191 -0.58 6.88 -25.82
CA GLY A 191 0.49 7.39 -26.68
C GLY A 191 1.61 8.16 -25.96
N THR A 192 1.51 8.40 -24.66
CA THR A 192 2.60 9.02 -23.88
C THR A 192 3.59 7.98 -23.33
N PRO A 193 4.81 8.40 -22.95
CA PRO A 193 5.75 7.53 -22.23
C PRO A 193 5.16 6.97 -20.93
N ASP A 194 4.40 7.75 -20.18
CA ASP A 194 3.76 7.28 -18.95
C ASP A 194 2.75 6.15 -19.22
N ASN A 195 1.98 6.24 -20.32
CA ASN A 195 1.11 5.15 -20.73
C ASN A 195 1.89 3.88 -21.10
N ALA A 196 3.03 4.01 -21.79
CA ALA A 196 3.88 2.86 -22.11
C ALA A 196 4.49 2.22 -20.84
N TRP A 197 4.89 3.03 -19.86
CA TRP A 197 5.32 2.54 -18.54
C TRP A 197 4.21 1.77 -17.82
N HIS A 198 2.98 2.28 -17.84
CA HIS A 198 1.83 1.61 -17.22
C HIS A 198 1.50 0.28 -17.89
N GLU A 199 1.52 0.21 -19.22
CA GLU A 199 1.32 -1.06 -19.93
C GLU A 199 2.43 -2.06 -19.60
N ARG A 200 3.68 -1.59 -19.48
CA ARG A 200 4.81 -2.43 -19.10
C ARG A 200 4.65 -3.00 -17.70
N LEU A 201 4.31 -2.17 -16.72
CA LEU A 201 4.11 -2.62 -15.34
C LEU A 201 2.92 -3.58 -15.24
N ALA A 202 1.79 -3.26 -15.88
CA ALA A 202 0.62 -4.13 -15.91
C ALA A 202 0.95 -5.51 -16.48
N GLN A 203 1.66 -5.58 -17.61
CA GLN A 203 2.05 -6.84 -18.21
C GLN A 203 3.01 -7.63 -17.30
N PHE A 204 4.00 -6.97 -16.71
CA PHE A 204 4.92 -7.61 -15.77
C PHE A 204 4.19 -8.25 -14.58
N LEU A 205 3.22 -7.55 -13.99
CA LEU A 205 2.44 -8.06 -12.85
C LEU A 205 1.57 -9.26 -13.26
N ILE A 206 0.96 -9.21 -14.44
CA ILE A 206 0.19 -10.33 -15.01
C ILE A 206 1.09 -11.55 -15.20
N ASP A 207 2.24 -11.38 -15.86
CA ASP A 207 3.18 -12.46 -16.16
C ASP A 207 3.73 -13.13 -14.90
N ARG A 208 3.85 -12.36 -13.81
CA ARG A 208 4.33 -12.83 -12.50
C ARG A 208 3.23 -13.38 -11.60
N GLY A 209 1.95 -13.24 -11.98
CA GLY A 209 0.82 -13.55 -11.10
C GLY A 209 0.77 -12.69 -9.84
N MET A 210 1.31 -11.47 -9.89
CA MET A 210 1.40 -10.52 -8.77
C MET A 210 0.38 -9.39 -8.96
N THR A 211 -0.90 -9.74 -9.09
CA THR A 211 -1.94 -8.81 -9.52
C THR A 211 -2.65 -8.08 -8.37
N ASP A 212 -2.34 -8.41 -7.11
CA ASP A 212 -2.83 -7.67 -5.94
C ASP A 212 -2.14 -6.30 -5.85
N ASN A 213 -2.93 -5.22 -5.90
CA ASN A 213 -2.41 -3.85 -5.91
C ASN A 213 -3.47 -2.84 -5.45
N PHE A 214 -3.00 -1.65 -5.08
CA PHE A 214 -3.82 -0.45 -4.94
C PHE A 214 -3.36 0.61 -5.96
N TYR A 215 -4.27 0.99 -6.87
CA TYR A 215 -3.98 2.01 -7.87
C TYR A 215 -4.09 3.41 -7.25
N TRP A 216 -3.10 4.26 -7.50
CA TRP A 216 -3.12 5.67 -7.16
C TRP A 216 -3.64 6.50 -8.35
N CYS A 217 -4.81 7.11 -8.28
CA CYS A 217 -5.80 6.99 -7.20
C CYS A 217 -7.23 7.03 -7.75
N LEU A 218 -8.21 6.92 -6.86
CA LEU A 218 -9.61 7.21 -7.21
C LEU A 218 -9.77 8.68 -7.61
N ASN A 219 -9.10 9.57 -6.88
CA ASN A 219 -9.31 11.01 -6.88
C ASN A 219 -8.73 11.65 -8.15
N PRO A 220 -9.46 12.55 -8.83
CA PRO A 220 -8.93 13.25 -10.01
C PRO A 220 -7.87 14.30 -9.65
N THR A 221 -7.78 14.70 -8.38
CA THR A 221 -7.03 15.89 -7.94
C THR A 221 -5.56 15.62 -7.62
N SER A 222 -5.02 14.41 -7.84
CA SER A 222 -3.58 14.20 -7.76
C SER A 222 -2.92 14.91 -8.93
N THR A 223 -2.07 15.90 -8.66
CA THR A 223 -1.56 16.80 -9.71
C THR A 223 -0.67 16.09 -10.73
N ASP A 224 0.13 15.14 -10.28
CA ASP A 224 1.12 14.38 -11.03
C ASP A 224 0.57 13.10 -11.68
N THR A 225 -0.56 12.57 -11.20
CA THR A 225 -1.12 11.29 -11.68
C THR A 225 -2.57 11.36 -12.17
N GLY A 226 -3.30 12.42 -11.81
CA GLY A 226 -4.76 12.42 -11.90
C GLY A 226 -5.35 11.25 -11.10
N GLY A 227 -6.45 10.68 -11.60
CA GLY A 227 -7.06 9.48 -11.02
C GLY A 227 -7.76 8.61 -12.06
N VAL A 228 -8.55 7.65 -11.59
CA VAL A 228 -9.45 6.85 -12.44
C VAL A 228 -10.78 7.57 -12.73
N LEU A 229 -11.03 8.69 -12.06
CA LEU A 229 -12.13 9.62 -12.32
C LEU A 229 -11.60 10.90 -12.95
N ASP A 230 -12.44 11.58 -13.72
CA ASP A 230 -12.22 12.94 -14.21
C ASP A 230 -12.55 13.96 -13.11
N ASN A 231 -12.21 15.24 -13.33
CA ASN A 231 -12.36 16.34 -12.38
C ASN A 231 -13.80 16.59 -11.90
N ASP A 232 -14.79 16.04 -12.59
CA ASP A 232 -16.21 16.06 -12.17
C ASP A 232 -16.56 15.01 -11.10
N TRP A 233 -15.60 14.17 -10.70
CA TRP A 233 -15.74 13.07 -9.73
C TRP A 233 -16.76 11.98 -10.09
N THR A 234 -17.21 11.93 -11.35
CA THR A 234 -18.24 10.99 -11.81
C THR A 234 -17.90 10.31 -13.12
N THR A 235 -17.18 10.99 -14.01
CA THR A 235 -16.79 10.46 -15.31
C THR A 235 -15.57 9.56 -15.18
N PRO A 236 -15.66 8.27 -15.57
CA PRO A 236 -14.54 7.35 -15.47
C PRO A 236 -13.53 7.53 -16.61
N ILE A 237 -12.24 7.46 -16.28
CA ILE A 237 -11.13 7.42 -17.25
C ILE A 237 -10.98 6.00 -17.80
N ARG A 238 -11.62 5.73 -18.94
CA ARG A 238 -11.79 4.38 -19.50
C ARG A 238 -10.51 3.60 -19.70
N HIS A 239 -9.49 4.18 -20.33
CA HIS A 239 -8.24 3.46 -20.61
C HIS A 239 -7.54 2.98 -19.33
N LYS A 240 -7.61 3.75 -18.23
CA LYS A 240 -7.09 3.33 -16.92
C LYS A 240 -7.89 2.15 -16.35
N LEU A 241 -9.22 2.25 -16.34
CA LEU A 241 -10.09 1.18 -15.85
C LEU A 241 -9.97 -0.11 -16.67
N ASP A 242 -9.86 -0.02 -17.99
CA ASP A 242 -9.70 -1.17 -18.88
C ASP A 242 -8.38 -1.89 -18.59
N ARG A 243 -7.30 -1.16 -18.27
CA ARG A 243 -6.02 -1.75 -17.83
C ARG A 243 -6.16 -2.48 -16.50
N LEU A 244 -6.77 -1.86 -15.50
CA LEU A 244 -7.02 -2.48 -14.19
C LEU A 244 -7.90 -3.73 -14.31
N ALA A 245 -8.91 -3.70 -15.18
CA ALA A 245 -9.76 -4.85 -15.47
C ALA A 245 -8.98 -6.01 -16.12
N ARG A 246 -8.03 -5.72 -17.02
CA ARG A 246 -7.14 -6.76 -17.58
C ARG A 246 -6.25 -7.41 -16.52
N MET A 247 -5.68 -6.61 -15.62
CA MET A 247 -4.82 -7.11 -14.54
C MET A 247 -5.58 -7.98 -13.55
N ASN A 248 -6.83 -7.63 -13.25
CA ASN A 248 -7.68 -8.39 -12.34
C ASN A 248 -8.70 -9.22 -13.12
N SER A 249 -8.21 -10.25 -13.83
CA SER A 249 -9.05 -11.12 -14.68
C SER A 249 -10.09 -11.95 -13.90
N SER A 250 -9.94 -12.05 -12.58
CA SER A 250 -10.85 -12.74 -11.68
C SER A 250 -11.11 -11.90 -10.42
N PRO A 251 -11.85 -10.78 -10.55
CA PRO A 251 -12.08 -9.91 -9.40
C PRO A 251 -13.06 -10.55 -8.43
N SER A 252 -12.85 -10.30 -7.14
CA SER A 252 -13.85 -10.63 -6.13
C SER A 252 -15.13 -9.82 -6.35
N ARG A 253 -16.29 -10.46 -6.25
CA ARG A 253 -17.59 -9.83 -6.46
C ARG A 253 -18.33 -9.66 -5.15
N LEU A 254 -18.81 -8.44 -4.92
CA LEU A 254 -19.70 -8.14 -3.81
C LEU A 254 -21.13 -8.46 -4.24
N VAL A 255 -21.78 -9.36 -3.49
CA VAL A 255 -23.19 -9.71 -3.70
C VAL A 255 -24.00 -8.95 -2.66
N VAL A 256 -24.92 -8.10 -3.12
CA VAL A 256 -25.83 -7.33 -2.28
C VAL A 256 -27.28 -7.83 -2.43
N ASP A 257 -28.10 -7.64 -1.41
CA ASP A 257 -29.55 -7.88 -1.51
C ASP A 257 -30.28 -6.73 -2.22
N GLY A 258 -31.61 -6.87 -2.40
CA GLY A 258 -32.46 -5.86 -3.04
C GLY A 258 -32.54 -4.52 -2.30
N ASN A 259 -32.05 -4.44 -1.06
CA ASN A 259 -31.93 -3.22 -0.27
C ASN A 259 -30.50 -2.64 -0.29
N GLY A 260 -29.58 -3.27 -1.02
CA GLY A 260 -28.18 -2.87 -1.13
C GLY A 260 -27.30 -3.32 0.04
N ASN A 261 -27.77 -4.21 0.93
CA ASN A 261 -26.91 -4.72 2.00
C ASN A 261 -25.99 -5.82 1.47
N LEU A 262 -24.72 -5.79 1.87
CA LEU A 262 -23.75 -6.83 1.49
C LEU A 262 -24.12 -8.18 2.13
N GLN A 263 -24.34 -9.18 1.29
CA GLN A 263 -24.73 -10.54 1.67
C GLN A 263 -23.53 -11.50 1.64
N ARG A 264 -22.69 -11.38 0.61
CA ARG A 264 -21.59 -12.32 0.35
C ARG A 264 -20.49 -11.67 -0.46
N VAL A 265 -19.26 -12.12 -0.28
CA VAL A 265 -18.16 -11.86 -1.20
C VAL A 265 -17.84 -13.17 -1.93
N ASP A 266 -17.98 -13.16 -3.25
CA ASP A 266 -17.54 -14.25 -4.11
C ASP A 266 -16.07 -13.99 -4.46
N ILE A 267 -15.18 -14.86 -3.99
CA ILE A 267 -13.73 -14.66 -4.13
C ILE A 267 -13.32 -15.12 -5.53
N GLY A 268 -12.85 -14.17 -6.33
CA GLY A 268 -12.53 -14.41 -7.73
C GLY A 268 -11.48 -15.52 -7.91
N GLY A 269 -11.64 -16.33 -8.96
CA GLY A 269 -10.70 -17.40 -9.32
C GLY A 269 -10.76 -18.67 -8.47
N SER A 270 -11.38 -18.63 -7.28
CA SER A 270 -11.38 -19.75 -6.33
C SER A 270 -12.65 -20.59 -6.33
N GLY A 271 -13.77 -20.06 -6.87
CA GLY A 271 -15.10 -20.63 -6.68
C GLY A 271 -15.61 -20.57 -5.22
N ALA A 272 -14.81 -20.04 -4.30
CA ALA A 272 -15.16 -19.88 -2.90
C ALA A 272 -16.02 -18.64 -2.70
N SER A 273 -16.91 -18.71 -1.72
CA SER A 273 -17.73 -17.57 -1.32
C SER A 273 -17.77 -17.49 0.20
N THR A 274 -17.66 -16.27 0.74
CA THR A 274 -17.77 -16.04 2.18
C THR A 274 -19.04 -15.26 2.46
N ARG A 275 -19.99 -15.89 3.18
CA ARG A 275 -21.20 -15.20 3.64
C ARG A 275 -20.82 -14.24 4.74
N ILE A 276 -21.30 -13.01 4.62
CA ILE A 276 -21.12 -12.05 5.70
C ILE A 276 -22.19 -12.37 6.72
N VAL A 277 -21.82 -13.17 7.71
CA VAL A 277 -22.61 -13.23 8.94
C VAL A 277 -22.43 -11.86 9.55
N SER A 278 -23.50 -11.06 9.63
CA SER A 278 -23.48 -9.80 10.34
C SER A 278 -22.84 -10.06 11.70
N ALA A 279 -21.59 -9.61 11.88
CA ALA A 279 -21.01 -9.63 13.21
C ALA A 279 -22.01 -8.86 14.07
N PRO A 280 -22.51 -9.44 15.19
CA PRO A 280 -23.21 -8.62 16.16
C PRO A 280 -22.31 -7.40 16.39
N ARG A 281 -22.86 -6.19 16.41
CA ARG A 281 -22.12 -4.98 16.78
C ARG A 281 -21.45 -5.28 18.11
N THR A 282 -20.23 -5.81 18.08
CA THR A 282 -19.48 -6.11 19.28
C THR A 282 -19.25 -4.74 19.84
N ARG A 283 -19.89 -4.49 20.98
CA ARG A 283 -19.58 -3.37 21.85
C ARG A 283 -18.06 -3.24 21.81
N ILE A 284 -17.55 -2.09 21.38
CA ILE A 284 -16.11 -1.78 21.48
C ILE A 284 -15.74 -2.24 22.88
N GLN A 285 -14.91 -3.28 23.00
CA GLN A 285 -14.45 -3.66 24.32
C GLN A 285 -13.83 -2.40 24.87
N PRO A 286 -14.28 -1.90 26.05
CA PRO A 286 -13.64 -0.75 26.65
C PRO A 286 -12.16 -1.07 26.70
N PHE A 287 -11.37 -0.08 26.28
CA PHE A 287 -9.91 -0.06 26.33
C PHE A 287 -9.40 -1.05 27.38
N VAL A 288 -8.60 -2.04 26.96
CA VAL A 288 -7.86 -2.85 27.92
C VAL A 288 -6.93 -1.87 28.63
N GLN A 289 -7.38 -1.34 29.78
CA GLN A 289 -6.55 -0.56 30.66
C GLN A 289 -5.35 -1.43 31.01
N GLY A 290 -4.16 -1.00 30.58
CA GLY A 290 -2.91 -1.70 30.87
C GLY A 290 -2.10 -2.18 29.68
N VAL A 291 -2.54 -1.98 28.42
CA VAL A 291 -1.59 -2.08 27.29
C VAL A 291 -0.74 -0.81 27.29
N GLU A 292 0.41 -0.85 27.95
CA GLU A 292 1.46 0.13 27.71
C GLU A 292 1.87 0.04 26.25
N ILE A 293 1.48 1.03 25.45
CA ILE A 293 2.05 1.24 24.13
C ILE A 293 3.47 1.76 24.39
N PRO A 294 4.53 1.01 24.06
CA PRO A 294 5.89 1.50 24.25
C PRO A 294 6.01 2.86 23.55
N ALA A 295 6.70 3.82 24.17
CA ALA A 295 6.97 5.09 23.52
C ALA A 295 7.83 4.84 22.27
N LEU A 296 7.20 4.70 21.09
CA LEU A 296 7.89 4.67 19.80
C LEU A 296 8.26 6.12 19.48
N THR A 297 9.47 6.52 19.86
CA THR A 297 10.06 7.82 19.54
C THR A 297 10.80 7.76 18.21
N GLY A 298 10.84 8.88 17.45
CA GLY A 298 11.69 9.03 16.25
C GLY A 298 10.98 8.85 14.90
N PHE A 299 9.65 8.98 14.85
CA PHE A 299 8.87 8.82 13.61
C PHE A 299 9.14 9.91 12.56
N ASP A 300 9.50 11.11 12.98
CA ASP A 300 9.99 12.21 12.15
C ASP A 300 11.23 11.85 11.35
N ARG A 301 12.01 10.88 11.81
CA ARG A 301 13.30 10.54 11.20
C ARG A 301 13.16 9.70 9.93
N PHE A 302 11.94 9.25 9.60
CA PHE A 302 11.64 8.49 8.39
C PHE A 302 10.90 9.35 7.34
N LEU A 303 10.97 10.67 7.49
CA LEU A 303 10.59 11.72 6.54
C LEU A 303 11.86 12.37 5.96
#